data_AF-A0A4R5UN98-F1
#
_entry.id   AF-A0A4R5UN98-F1
#
_cell.length_a   1.000
_cell.length_b   1.000
_cell.length_c   1.000
_cell.angle_alpha   90.00
_cell.angle_beta   90.00
_cell.angle_gamma   90.00
#
_symmetry.space_group_name_H-M   'P 1'
#
loop_
_entity.id
_entity.type
_entity.pdbx_description
1 polymer ?
#
loop_
_entity_poly.entity_id
_entity_poly.type
_entity_poly.pdbx_seq_one_letter_code
_entity_poly.pdbx_strand_id
1 'polypeptide(L)'
;MTSVQKFDHLVGSVLSMVRDATPRKTIEFGVIHGFCREFAEELAPDLVDILNRVEGLESLVPALERRPDLVVAASEEKSLWYFVREKY
;
A
#
# COMPACT_ATOMS: atom_id res chain seq x y z
N MET A 1 -19.26 2.99 -1.75
CA MET A 1 -18.01 2.19 -1.78
C MET A 1 -18.05 1.17 -0.67
N THR A 2 -17.71 -0.09 -0.96
CA THR A 2 -17.51 -1.12 0.07
C THR A 2 -16.21 -0.86 0.84
N SER A 3 -16.05 -1.44 2.03
CA SER A 3 -14.81 -1.31 2.84
C SER A 3 -13.57 -1.75 2.04
N VAL A 4 -13.69 -2.83 1.26
CA VAL A 4 -12.62 -3.30 0.36
C VAL A 4 -12.23 -2.26 -0.67
N GLN A 5 -13.20 -1.59 -1.31
CA GLN A 5 -12.93 -0.55 -2.31
C GLN A 5 -12.26 0.68 -1.70
N LYS A 6 -12.62 1.06 -0.47
CA LYS A 6 -11.95 2.16 0.25
C LYS A 6 -10.51 1.81 0.59
N PHE A 7 -10.27 0.61 1.10
CA PHE A 7 -8.93 0.13 1.44
C PHE A 7 -8.03 0.07 0.22
N ASP A 8 -8.56 -0.49 -0.87
CA ASP A 8 -7.90 -0.50 -2.17
C ASP A 8 -7.56 0.92 -2.66
N HIS A 9 -8.50 1.85 -2.55
CA HIS A 9 -8.26 3.24 -2.95
C HIS A 9 -7.14 3.88 -2.10
N LEU A 10 -7.19 3.73 -0.77
CA LEU A 10 -6.15 4.22 0.14
C LEU A 10 -4.77 3.68 -0.22
N VAL A 11 -4.64 2.36 -0.40
CA VAL A 11 -3.37 1.71 -0.78
C VAL A 11 -2.87 2.26 -2.11
N GLY A 12 -3.74 2.42 -3.11
CA GLY A 12 -3.37 3.00 -4.40
C GLY A 12 -2.84 4.43 -4.30
N SER A 13 -3.52 5.29 -3.52
CA SER A 13 -3.08 6.66 -3.27
C SER A 13 -1.73 6.71 -2.57
N VAL A 14 -1.53 5.90 -1.53
CA VAL A 14 -0.26 5.81 -0.79
C VAL A 14 0.87 5.34 -1.70
N LEU A 15 0.67 4.26 -2.44
CA LEU A 15 1.69 3.73 -3.35
C LEU A 15 2.12 4.75 -4.39
N SER A 16 1.15 5.46 -4.99
CA SER A 16 1.42 6.47 -6.01
C SER A 16 2.19 7.65 -5.42
N MET A 17 1.73 8.17 -4.27
CA MET A 17 2.38 9.27 -3.57
C MET A 17 3.81 8.93 -3.18
N VAL A 18 4.02 7.78 -2.52
CA VAL A 18 5.34 7.39 -2.03
C VAL A 18 6.28 7.12 -3.19
N ARG A 19 5.81 6.43 -4.25
CA ARG A 19 6.57 6.23 -5.49
C ARG A 19 7.04 7.57 -6.05
N ASP A 20 6.14 8.54 -6.19
CA ASP A 20 6.45 9.80 -6.86
C ASP A 20 7.30 10.73 -5.98
N ALA A 21 7.20 10.60 -4.65
CA ALA A 21 7.96 11.40 -3.68
C ALA A 21 9.39 10.92 -3.44
N THR A 22 9.76 9.72 -3.87
CA THR A 22 11.09 9.13 -3.59
C THR A 22 11.79 8.64 -4.85
N PRO A 23 13.13 8.72 -4.96
CA PRO A 23 13.87 8.06 -6.03
C PRO A 23 14.11 6.57 -5.76
N ARG A 24 13.72 6.05 -4.58
CA ARG A 24 13.91 4.63 -4.23
C ARG A 24 13.19 3.73 -5.23
N LYS A 25 13.83 2.59 -5.52
CA LYS A 25 13.28 1.53 -6.39
C LYS A 25 12.41 0.55 -5.63
N THR A 26 12.57 0.47 -4.32
CA THR A 26 11.88 -0.48 -3.45
C THR A 26 11.27 0.20 -2.24
N ILE A 27 10.30 -0.48 -1.66
CA ILE A 27 9.66 -0.13 -0.40
C ILE A 27 9.37 -1.40 0.40
N GLU A 28 9.55 -1.32 1.71
CA GLU A 28 9.26 -2.42 2.63
C GLU A 28 7.76 -2.49 2.92
N PHE A 29 7.24 -3.70 3.08
CA PHE A 29 5.84 -3.94 3.41
C PHE A 29 5.39 -3.18 4.66
N GLY A 30 6.20 -3.21 5.72
CA GLY A 30 5.92 -2.48 6.96
C GLY A 30 5.86 -0.97 6.79
N VAL A 31 6.64 -0.42 5.85
CA VAL A 31 6.62 1.02 5.52
C VAL A 31 5.35 1.38 4.76
N ILE A 32 4.92 0.54 3.80
CA ILE A 32 3.63 0.75 3.11
C ILE A 32 2.48 0.76 4.12
N HIS A 33 2.47 -0.20 5.04
CA HIS A 33 1.46 -0.28 6.09
C HIS A 33 1.47 0.95 6.99
N GLY A 34 2.65 1.41 7.42
CA GLY A 34 2.82 2.63 8.20
C GLY A 34 2.19 3.85 7.53
N PHE A 35 2.48 4.06 6.24
CA PHE A 35 1.86 5.12 5.47
C PHE A 35 0.35 4.94 5.32
N CYS A 36 -0.14 3.73 5.04
CA CYS A 36 -1.59 3.50 4.97
C CYS A 36 -2.29 3.91 6.26
N ARG A 37 -1.71 3.59 7.42
CA ARG A 37 -2.24 4.01 8.72
C ARG A 37 -2.23 5.53 8.89
N GLU A 38 -1.11 6.18 8.57
CA GLU A 38 -0.98 7.65 8.69
C GLU A 38 -1.97 8.39 7.78
N PHE A 39 -2.06 7.99 6.51
CA PHE A 39 -2.97 8.63 5.55
C PHE A 39 -4.44 8.23 5.76
N ALA A 40 -4.73 7.13 6.44
CA ALA A 40 -6.10 6.73 6.74
C ALA A 40 -6.80 7.76 7.65
N GLU A 41 -6.09 8.40 8.58
CA GLU A 41 -6.68 9.41 9.47
C GLU A 41 -7.34 10.56 8.70
N GLU A 42 -6.80 10.90 7.52
CA GLU A 42 -7.34 11.96 6.67
C GLU A 42 -8.26 11.42 5.56
N LEU A 43 -7.85 10.34 4.89
CA LEU A 43 -8.50 9.88 3.64
C LEU A 43 -9.61 8.84 3.88
N ALA A 44 -9.50 8.05 4.95
CA ALA A 44 -10.44 6.98 5.26
C ALA A 44 -10.45 6.65 6.76
N PRO A 45 -10.97 7.55 7.63
CA PRO A 45 -10.88 7.39 9.08
C PRO A 45 -11.50 6.08 9.59
N ASP A 46 -12.49 5.56 8.87
CA ASP A 46 -13.14 4.28 9.18
C ASP A 46 -12.25 3.05 8.97
N LEU A 47 -11.08 3.21 8.33
CA LEU A 47 -10.10 2.14 8.14
C LEU A 47 -8.98 2.13 9.18
N VAL A 48 -8.87 3.16 10.03
CA VAL A 48 -7.81 3.25 11.05
C VAL A 48 -7.87 2.07 12.02
N ASP A 49 -9.08 1.70 12.44
CA ASP A 49 -9.29 0.58 13.36
C ASP A 49 -8.85 -0.75 12.80
N ILE A 50 -9.03 -1.00 11.49
CA ILE A 50 -8.60 -2.26 10.86
C ILE A 50 -7.09 -2.25 10.57
N LEU A 51 -6.52 -1.10 10.20
CA LEU A 51 -5.08 -0.91 9.98
C LEU A 51 -4.26 -1.01 11.28
N ASN A 52 -4.90 -0.88 12.44
CA ASN A 52 -4.25 -1.11 13.74
C ASN A 52 -4.27 -2.58 14.19
N ARG A 53 -4.86 -3.48 13.38
CA ARG A 53 -4.97 -4.91 13.71
C ARG A 53 -4.23 -5.77 12.70
N VAL A 54 -4.07 -7.04 13.04
CA VAL A 54 -3.39 -8.03 12.18
C VAL A 54 -4.14 -8.22 10.87
N GLU A 55 -5.46 -8.13 10.88
CA GLU A 55 -6.32 -8.23 9.70
C GLU A 55 -6.02 -7.13 8.67
N GLY A 56 -5.59 -5.95 9.11
CA GLY A 56 -5.15 -4.86 8.22
C GLY A 56 -3.85 -5.21 7.49
N LEU A 57 -2.91 -5.85 8.18
CA LEU A 57 -1.67 -6.37 7.58
C LEU A 57 -1.98 -7.50 6.59
N GLU A 58 -2.82 -8.46 6.98
CA GLU A 58 -3.23 -9.56 6.11
C GLU A 58 -3.97 -9.07 4.86
N SER A 59 -4.78 -8.02 4.99
CA SER A 59 -5.52 -7.40 3.88
C SER A 59 -4.61 -6.59 2.94
N LEU A 60 -3.47 -6.10 3.42
CA LEU A 60 -2.56 -5.29 2.63
C LEU A 60 -1.91 -6.11 1.51
N VAL A 61 -1.47 -7.34 1.77
CA VAL A 61 -0.80 -8.17 0.75
C VAL A 61 -1.67 -8.36 -0.51
N PRO A 62 -2.93 -8.83 -0.42
CA PRO A 62 -3.81 -8.93 -1.58
C PRO A 62 -4.06 -7.58 -2.26
N ALA A 63 -4.11 -6.48 -1.50
CA ALA A 63 -4.27 -5.15 -2.10
C ALA A 63 -3.05 -4.75 -2.92
N LEU A 64 -1.83 -5.10 -2.50
CA LEU A 64 -0.62 -4.86 -3.29
C LEU A 64 -0.60 -5.72 -4.56
N GLU A 65 -0.98 -7.00 -4.46
CA GLU A 65 -1.01 -7.92 -5.61
C GLU A 65 -2.02 -7.51 -6.69
N ARG A 66 -3.09 -6.81 -6.31
CA ARG A 66 -4.06 -6.25 -7.26
C ARG A 66 -3.54 -5.02 -8.03
N ARG A 67 -2.32 -4.54 -7.76
CA ARG A 67 -1.74 -3.31 -8.32
C ARG A 67 -0.37 -3.52 -8.97
N PRO A 68 -0.24 -4.46 -9.93
CA PRO A 68 1.02 -4.72 -10.62
C PRO A 68 1.52 -3.52 -11.45
N ASP A 69 0.68 -2.52 -11.67
CA ASP A 69 1.00 -1.24 -12.31
C ASP A 69 1.74 -0.27 -11.38
N LEU A 70 1.65 -0.45 -10.06
CA LEU A 70 2.30 0.40 -9.06
C LEU A 70 3.46 -0.30 -8.36
N VAL A 71 3.27 -1.57 -7.99
CA VAL A 71 4.26 -2.35 -7.25
C VAL A 71 4.26 -3.83 -7.65
N VAL A 72 5.42 -4.46 -7.55
CA VAL A 72 5.57 -5.92 -7.69
C VAL A 72 6.41 -6.47 -6.55
N ALA A 73 6.08 -7.68 -6.08
CA ALA A 73 6.84 -8.31 -5.00
C ALA A 73 8.30 -8.55 -5.43
N ALA A 74 9.24 -8.21 -4.54
CA ALA A 74 10.67 -8.43 -4.80
C ALA A 74 11.13 -9.87 -4.47
N SER A 75 10.36 -10.58 -3.66
CA SER A 75 10.60 -11.96 -3.25
C SER A 75 9.29 -12.66 -2.89
N GLU A 76 9.32 -13.99 -2.74
CA GLU A 76 8.17 -14.79 -2.29
C GLU A 76 7.69 -14.42 -0.88
N GLU A 77 8.60 -13.95 -0.02
CA GLU A 77 8.29 -13.52 1.35
C GLU A 77 7.48 -12.22 1.38
N LYS A 78 7.41 -11.47 0.27
CA LYS A 78 6.64 -10.21 0.13
C LYS A 78 6.96 -9.15 1.19
N SER A 79 8.14 -9.23 1.79
CA SER A 79 8.67 -8.25 2.75
C SER A 79 9.14 -6.96 2.05
N LEU A 80 9.52 -7.05 0.78
CA LEU A 80 10.00 -5.96 -0.05
C LEU A 80 9.26 -5.93 -1.40
N TRP A 81 8.98 -4.73 -1.90
CA TRP A 81 8.25 -4.49 -3.14
C TRP A 81 9.00 -3.52 -4.03
N TYR A 82 9.10 -3.81 -5.32
CA TYR A 82 9.63 -2.89 -6.32
C TYR A 82 8.54 -1.93 -6.79
N PHE A 83 8.86 -0.65 -6.85
CA PHE A 83 8.01 0.32 -7.54
C PHE A 83 8.07 0.11 -9.05
N VAL A 84 6.89 0.10 -9.67
CA VAL A 84 6.76 0.15 -11.12
C VAL A 84 6.71 1.61 -11.55
N ARG A 85 7.68 2.00 -12.38
CA ARG A 85 7.77 3.32 -12.98
C ARG A 85 7.81 3.13 -14.49
N GLU A 86 6.93 3.78 -15.21
CA GLU A 86 7.05 3.85 -16.66
C GLU A 86 8.36 4.58 -16.99
N LYS A 87 9.22 3.93 -17.78
CA LYS A 87 10.36 4.62 -18.39
C LYS A 87 9.79 5.45 -19.54
N TYR A 88 9.68 6.76 -19.33
CA TYR A 88 9.52 7.72 -20.42
C TYR A 88 10.78 7.77 -21.29
#